data_AF-A0A2G8KEY2-F1
#
_entry.id   AF-A0A2G8KEY2-F1
#
_cell.length_a   1.000
_cell.length_b   1.000
_cell.length_c   1.000
_cell.angle_alpha   90.00
_cell.angle_beta   90.00
_cell.angle_gamma   90.00
#
_symmetry.space_group_name_H-M   'P 1'
#
loop_
_entity.id
_entity.type
_entity.pdbx_description
1 polymer ?
#
loop_
_entity_poly.entity_id
_entity_poly.type
_entity_poly.pdbx_seq_one_letter_code
_entity_poly.pdbx_strand_id
1 'polypeptide(L)'
;MACWIVFVIICLFIKNSDGPVYLNPPVINYGFLSAYTLYLVIEFGWVFAFDANAEIWTFVLIIGLQVTLYIAMICYYIPVKKYTVQLAKTQRWNLLCLRILVQNGVALHATWVTIATQISFSIVLVKLTDWGQTAACCFPLSILAMELILYFILDLIVFDKYTRYTFTTYPTAIWGLIAILVKNFEKDRPHMIFAIALLCTATIMCAVKVLVSIRRCKVDPLDVKPVDQMKMTIIEKA
;
A
#
# COMPACT_ATOMS: atom_id res chain seq x y z
N MET A 1 3.50 -9.75 7.48
CA MET A 1 3.42 -10.79 6.44
C MET A 1 2.30 -11.80 6.71
N ALA A 2 2.44 -12.74 7.64
CA ALA A 2 1.52 -13.90 7.72
C ALA A 2 0.10 -13.61 8.24
N CYS A 3 -0.13 -12.54 9.01
CA CYS A 3 -1.40 -12.36 9.72
C CYS A 3 -2.63 -12.27 8.79
N TRP A 4 -2.49 -11.64 7.63
CA TRP A 4 -3.61 -11.54 6.67
C TRP A 4 -3.86 -12.87 5.94
N ILE A 5 -2.81 -13.66 5.67
CA ILE A 5 -2.93 -15.03 5.11
C ILE A 5 -3.64 -15.92 6.12
N VAL A 6 -3.20 -15.88 7.38
CA VAL A 6 -3.85 -16.61 8.49
C VAL A 6 -5.31 -16.24 8.59
N PHE A 7 -5.64 -14.95 8.51
CA PHE A 7 -7.01 -14.49 8.50
C PHE A 7 -7.82 -15.04 7.31
N VAL A 8 -7.28 -15.04 6.09
CA VAL A 8 -7.94 -15.62 4.90
C VAL A 8 -8.16 -17.11 5.08
N ILE A 9 -7.19 -17.85 5.64
CA ILE A 9 -7.33 -19.28 5.95
C ILE A 9 -8.43 -19.50 7.00
N ILE A 10 -8.47 -18.69 8.06
CA ILE A 10 -9.53 -18.74 9.07
C ILE A 10 -10.91 -18.54 8.41
N CYS A 11 -11.05 -17.61 7.46
CA CYS A 11 -12.29 -17.38 6.73
C CYS A 11 -12.79 -18.60 5.93
N LEU A 12 -11.94 -19.57 5.58
CA LEU A 12 -12.35 -20.81 4.93
C LEU A 12 -13.20 -21.70 5.85
N PHE A 13 -12.99 -21.59 7.16
CA PHE A 13 -13.66 -22.41 8.16
C PHE A 13 -14.85 -21.71 8.82
N ILE A 14 -15.05 -20.41 8.58
CA ILE A 14 -16.13 -19.62 9.18
C ILE A 14 -17.32 -19.51 8.21
N LYS A 15 -18.53 -19.62 8.76
CA LYS A 15 -19.81 -19.38 8.05
C LYS A 15 -20.56 -18.19 8.67
N ASN A 16 -21.31 -17.48 7.85
CA ASN A 16 -22.29 -16.47 8.23
C ASN A 16 -23.71 -16.94 7.87
N SER A 17 -24.71 -16.08 8.08
CA SER A 17 -26.11 -16.34 7.72
C SER A 17 -26.33 -16.69 6.25
N ASP A 18 -25.43 -16.22 5.38
CA ASP A 18 -25.54 -16.30 3.93
C ASP A 18 -24.65 -17.42 3.35
N GLY A 19 -23.93 -18.18 4.19
CA GLY A 19 -23.04 -19.26 3.82
C GLY A 19 -21.58 -19.05 4.26
N PRO A 20 -20.58 -19.65 3.59
CA PRO A 20 -19.17 -19.47 3.95
C PRO A 20 -18.71 -18.01 3.77
N VAL A 21 -17.94 -17.49 4.72
CA VAL A 21 -17.51 -16.08 4.75
C VAL A 21 -16.63 -15.71 3.56
N TYR A 22 -15.86 -16.66 3.03
CA TYR A 22 -15.01 -16.42 1.87
C TYR A 22 -15.80 -16.24 0.55
N LEU A 23 -17.07 -16.66 0.49
CA LEU A 23 -17.95 -16.50 -0.67
C LEU A 23 -18.96 -15.37 -0.50
N ASN A 24 -19.34 -15.04 0.74
CA ASN A 24 -20.48 -14.16 1.02
C ASN A 24 -20.08 -13.02 1.97
N PRO A 25 -19.74 -11.82 1.46
CA PRO A 25 -19.54 -11.46 0.05
C PRO A 25 -18.12 -11.81 -0.47
N PRO A 26 -17.94 -12.00 -1.80
CA PRO A 26 -16.68 -12.45 -2.39
C PRO A 26 -15.68 -11.29 -2.51
N VAL A 27 -15.15 -10.84 -1.36
CA VAL A 27 -14.19 -9.74 -1.28
C VAL A 27 -12.81 -10.18 -1.77
N ILE A 28 -12.35 -11.33 -1.29
CA ILE A 28 -11.09 -11.95 -1.69
C ILE A 28 -11.39 -12.81 -2.92
N ASN A 29 -11.29 -12.19 -4.10
CA ASN A 29 -11.63 -12.83 -5.36
C ASN A 29 -10.43 -13.56 -5.98
N TYR A 30 -10.71 -14.33 -7.06
CA TYR A 30 -9.69 -15.05 -7.80
C TYR A 30 -8.59 -14.14 -8.37
N GLY A 31 -8.92 -12.90 -8.75
CA GLY A 31 -7.93 -11.93 -9.27
C GLY A 31 -6.92 -11.50 -8.20
N PHE A 32 -7.39 -11.25 -6.97
CA PHE A 32 -6.52 -10.95 -5.84
C PHE A 32 -5.63 -12.14 -5.52
N LEU A 33 -6.21 -13.34 -5.41
CA LEU A 33 -5.46 -14.56 -5.07
C LEU A 33 -4.45 -14.93 -6.15
N SER A 34 -4.80 -14.82 -7.43
CA SER A 34 -3.88 -15.13 -8.53
C SER A 34 -2.73 -14.12 -8.61
N ALA A 35 -3.01 -12.83 -8.49
CA ALA A 35 -1.99 -11.78 -8.46
C ALA A 35 -1.05 -11.95 -7.26
N TYR A 36 -1.59 -12.27 -6.08
CA TYR A 36 -0.78 -12.48 -4.88
C TYR A 36 0.03 -13.79 -4.95
N THR A 37 -0.51 -14.85 -5.55
CA THR A 37 0.23 -16.10 -5.78
C THR A 37 1.40 -15.87 -6.73
N LEU A 38 1.17 -15.11 -7.81
CA LEU A 38 2.24 -14.74 -8.74
C LEU A 38 3.30 -13.87 -8.05
N TYR A 39 2.89 -12.93 -7.19
CA TYR A 39 3.81 -12.16 -6.35
C TYR A 39 4.72 -13.09 -5.52
N LEU A 40 4.17 -14.09 -4.83
CA LEU A 40 4.96 -15.03 -4.03
C LEU A 40 5.98 -15.81 -4.87
N VAL A 41 5.59 -16.27 -6.06
CA VAL A 41 6.49 -17.00 -6.98
C VAL A 41 7.65 -16.10 -7.43
N ILE A 42 7.35 -14.86 -7.82
CA ILE A 42 8.38 -13.89 -8.20
C ILE A 42 9.25 -13.54 -6.98
N GLU A 43 8.68 -13.48 -5.77
CA GLU A 43 9.39 -13.12 -4.54
C GLU A 43 10.46 -14.15 -4.21
N PHE A 44 10.14 -15.43 -4.36
CA PHE A 44 11.14 -16.50 -4.28
C PHE A 44 12.27 -16.31 -5.30
N GLY A 45 11.94 -16.03 -6.56
CA GLY A 45 12.93 -15.76 -7.60
C GLY A 45 13.81 -14.55 -7.27
N TRP A 46 13.21 -13.48 -6.76
CA TRP A 46 13.90 -12.25 -6.37
C TRP A 46 14.91 -12.51 -5.24
N VAL A 47 14.55 -13.31 -4.22
CA VAL A 47 15.47 -13.67 -3.13
C VAL A 47 16.71 -14.39 -3.67
N PHE A 48 16.55 -15.36 -4.59
CA PHE A 48 17.70 -16.05 -5.19
C PHE A 48 18.55 -15.13 -6.06
N ALA A 49 17.94 -14.24 -6.84
CA ALA A 49 18.69 -13.28 -7.65
C ALA A 49 19.48 -12.29 -6.77
N PHE A 50 18.88 -11.85 -5.66
CA PHE A 50 19.53 -10.98 -4.69
C PHE A 50 20.71 -11.67 -4.01
N ASP A 51 20.53 -12.90 -3.54
CA ASP A 51 21.59 -13.71 -2.89
C ASP A 51 22.74 -14.01 -3.86
N ALA A 52 22.43 -14.27 -5.12
CA ALA A 52 23.42 -14.48 -6.18
C ALA A 52 24.13 -13.19 -6.64
N ASN A 53 23.84 -12.02 -6.03
CA ASN A 53 24.33 -10.70 -6.45
C ASN A 53 24.04 -10.39 -7.93
N ALA A 54 22.94 -10.89 -8.47
CA ALA A 54 22.54 -10.70 -9.86
C ALA A 54 21.69 -9.41 -10.00
N GLU A 55 22.32 -8.23 -9.91
CA GLU A 55 21.64 -6.94 -9.68
C GLU A 55 20.63 -6.57 -10.77
N ILE A 56 20.94 -6.88 -12.04
CA ILE A 56 20.00 -6.67 -13.16
C ILE A 56 18.75 -7.54 -12.98
N TRP A 57 18.93 -8.81 -12.63
CA TRP A 57 17.82 -9.73 -12.40
C TRP A 57 17.02 -9.36 -11.15
N THR A 58 17.70 -8.95 -10.08
CA THR A 58 17.07 -8.39 -8.89
C THR A 58 16.17 -7.21 -9.23
N PHE A 59 16.65 -6.28 -10.08
CA PHE A 59 15.86 -5.13 -10.51
C PHE A 59 14.66 -5.52 -11.39
N VAL A 60 14.83 -6.43 -12.35
CA VAL A 60 13.72 -6.90 -13.20
C VAL A 60 12.64 -7.61 -12.37
N LEU A 61 13.06 -8.49 -11.45
CA LEU A 61 12.13 -9.25 -10.62
C LEU A 61 11.37 -8.35 -9.64
N ILE A 62 12.04 -7.35 -9.04
CA ILE A 62 11.38 -6.44 -8.09
C ILE A 62 10.35 -5.52 -8.77
N ILE A 63 10.56 -5.14 -10.04
CA ILE A 63 9.51 -4.50 -10.86
C ILE A 63 8.30 -5.44 -11.01
N GLY A 64 8.54 -6.73 -11.27
CA GLY A 64 7.48 -7.74 -11.32
C GLY A 64 6.70 -7.85 -10.01
N LEU A 65 7.39 -7.80 -8.86
CA LEU A 65 6.75 -7.77 -7.54
C LEU A 65 5.87 -6.54 -7.37
N GLN A 66 6.36 -5.37 -7.78
CA GLN A 66 5.63 -4.12 -7.65
C GLN A 66 4.32 -4.16 -8.47
N VAL A 67 4.41 -4.58 -9.74
CA VAL A 67 3.26 -4.68 -10.64
C VAL A 67 2.22 -5.67 -10.10
N THR A 68 2.64 -6.86 -9.66
CA THR A 68 1.72 -7.89 -9.15
C THR A 68 1.02 -7.46 -7.87
N LEU A 69 1.70 -6.77 -6.95
CA LEU A 69 1.08 -6.20 -5.75
C LEU A 69 0.06 -5.10 -6.09
N TYR A 70 0.36 -4.22 -7.04
CA TYR A 70 -0.60 -3.19 -7.47
C TYR A 70 -1.85 -3.80 -8.11
N ILE A 71 -1.70 -4.85 -8.93
CA ILE A 71 -2.84 -5.62 -9.46
C ILE A 71 -3.65 -6.22 -8.32
N ALA A 72 -3.00 -6.87 -7.34
CA ALA A 72 -3.68 -7.42 -6.18
C ALA A 72 -4.49 -6.34 -5.42
N MET A 73 -3.90 -5.17 -5.17
CA MET A 73 -4.59 -4.06 -4.52
C MET A 73 -5.83 -3.60 -5.31
N ILE A 74 -5.74 -3.47 -6.63
CA ILE A 74 -6.90 -3.11 -7.48
C ILE A 74 -8.00 -4.17 -7.39
N CYS A 75 -7.63 -5.45 -7.53
CA CYS A 75 -8.55 -6.58 -7.43
C CYS A 75 -9.24 -6.68 -6.07
N TYR A 76 -8.60 -6.17 -5.01
CA TYR A 76 -9.16 -6.10 -3.66
C TYR A 76 -10.05 -4.86 -3.43
N TYR A 77 -9.61 -3.68 -3.83
CA TYR A 77 -10.30 -2.42 -3.55
C TYR A 77 -11.69 -2.34 -4.17
N ILE A 78 -11.84 -2.85 -5.40
CA ILE A 78 -13.10 -2.78 -6.14
C ILE A 78 -14.22 -3.57 -5.42
N PRO A 79 -14.05 -4.87 -5.08
CA PRO A 79 -15.03 -5.62 -4.29
C PRO A 79 -15.29 -5.04 -2.92
N VAL A 80 -14.26 -4.64 -2.16
CA VAL A 80 -14.46 -4.08 -0.81
C VAL A 80 -15.39 -2.88 -0.86
N LYS A 81 -15.13 -1.93 -1.77
CA LYS A 81 -15.98 -0.75 -1.93
C LYS A 81 -17.42 -1.15 -2.32
N LYS A 82 -17.58 -2.15 -3.18
CA LYS A 82 -18.91 -2.65 -3.59
C LYS A 82 -19.70 -3.22 -2.42
N TYR A 83 -19.05 -3.98 -1.54
CA TYR A 83 -19.70 -4.72 -0.45
C TYR A 83 -19.59 -4.05 0.92
N THR A 84 -19.00 -2.85 1.02
CA THR A 84 -18.69 -2.20 2.31
C THR A 84 -19.93 -2.00 3.19
N VAL A 85 -21.05 -1.54 2.64
CA VAL A 85 -22.30 -1.32 3.40
C VAL A 85 -22.88 -2.66 3.90
N GLN A 86 -22.84 -3.71 3.09
CA GLN A 86 -23.31 -5.04 3.50
C GLN A 86 -22.44 -5.61 4.61
N LEU A 87 -21.11 -5.55 4.44
CA LEU A 87 -20.13 -6.02 5.41
C LEU A 87 -20.25 -5.26 6.73
N ALA A 88 -20.48 -3.96 6.70
CA ALA A 88 -20.65 -3.18 7.93
C ALA A 88 -21.90 -3.59 8.73
N LYS A 89 -23.01 -3.89 8.05
CA LYS A 89 -24.27 -4.28 8.70
C LYS A 89 -24.23 -5.72 9.23
N THR A 90 -23.65 -6.65 8.47
CA THR A 90 -23.73 -8.09 8.75
C THR A 90 -22.46 -8.65 9.41
N GLN A 91 -21.30 -8.04 9.15
CA GLN A 91 -19.99 -8.61 9.50
C GLN A 91 -18.95 -7.53 9.85
N ARG A 92 -19.29 -6.59 10.74
CA ARG A 92 -18.42 -5.43 11.08
C ARG A 92 -16.98 -5.81 11.44
N TRP A 93 -16.79 -6.92 12.17
CA TRP A 93 -15.47 -7.40 12.58
C TRP A 93 -14.67 -7.95 11.40
N ASN A 94 -15.34 -8.65 10.48
CA ASN A 94 -14.74 -9.11 9.24
C ASN A 94 -14.26 -7.91 8.39
N LEU A 95 -15.10 -6.87 8.27
CA LEU A 95 -14.73 -5.63 7.57
C LEU A 95 -13.51 -4.94 8.20
N LEU A 96 -13.46 -4.89 9.53
CA LEU A 96 -12.32 -4.32 10.25
C LEU A 96 -11.04 -5.13 10.00
N CYS A 97 -11.11 -6.46 10.08
CA CYS A 97 -9.96 -7.33 9.79
C CYS A 97 -9.52 -7.22 8.32
N LEU A 98 -10.44 -7.14 7.37
CA LEU A 98 -10.13 -6.91 5.95
C LEU A 98 -9.36 -5.58 5.78
N ARG A 99 -9.82 -4.50 6.40
CA ARG A 99 -9.15 -3.19 6.34
C ARG A 99 -7.78 -3.21 7.04
N ILE A 100 -7.67 -3.77 8.25
CA ILE A 100 -6.41 -3.73 9.01
C ILE A 100 -5.38 -4.73 8.46
N LEU A 101 -5.80 -5.96 8.19
CA LEU A 101 -4.87 -7.03 7.84
C LEU A 101 -4.63 -7.08 6.33
N VAL A 102 -5.68 -7.14 5.51
CA VAL A 102 -5.52 -7.34 4.07
C VAL A 102 -5.16 -6.03 3.37
N GLN A 103 -6.01 -5.01 3.50
CA GLN A 103 -5.81 -3.73 2.80
C GLN A 103 -4.50 -3.06 3.19
N ASN A 104 -4.27 -2.87 4.49
CA ASN A 104 -3.05 -2.24 5.00
C ASN A 104 -1.84 -3.17 4.94
N GLY A 105 -2.01 -4.49 5.07
CA GLY A 105 -0.92 -5.44 4.90
C GLY A 105 -0.36 -5.40 3.47
N VAL A 106 -1.23 -5.51 2.46
CA VAL A 106 -0.81 -5.48 1.06
C VAL A 106 -0.27 -4.10 0.67
N ALA A 107 -0.87 -3.00 1.15
CA ALA A 107 -0.37 -1.65 0.89
C ALA A 107 1.02 -1.37 1.49
N LEU A 108 1.30 -1.93 2.68
CA LEU A 108 2.63 -1.91 3.29
C LEU A 108 3.63 -2.60 2.36
N HIS A 109 3.30 -3.81 1.89
CA HIS A 109 4.17 -4.56 0.99
C HIS A 109 4.42 -3.84 -0.32
N ALA A 110 3.36 -3.32 -0.95
CA ALA A 110 3.47 -2.57 -2.20
C ALA A 110 4.40 -1.37 -2.03
N THR A 111 4.29 -0.65 -0.91
CA THR A 111 5.14 0.52 -0.64
C THR A 111 6.59 0.14 -0.38
N TRP A 112 6.82 -0.91 0.40
CA TRP A 112 8.16 -1.44 0.65
C TRP A 112 8.85 -1.84 -0.65
N VAL A 113 8.15 -2.59 -1.50
CA VAL A 113 8.67 -3.02 -2.80
C VAL A 113 8.96 -1.83 -3.70
N THR A 114 8.09 -0.81 -3.75
CA THR A 114 8.36 0.44 -4.49
C THR A 114 9.68 1.07 -4.08
N ILE A 115 9.95 1.22 -2.78
CA ILE A 115 11.21 1.80 -2.30
C ILE A 115 12.40 0.92 -2.69
N ALA A 116 12.26 -0.40 -2.51
CA ALA A 116 13.31 -1.35 -2.86
C ALA A 116 13.57 -1.40 -4.38
N THR A 117 12.58 -1.15 -5.22
CA THR A 117 12.74 -0.96 -6.67
C THR A 117 13.66 0.24 -6.95
N GLN A 118 13.44 1.38 -6.28
CA GLN A 118 14.27 2.58 -6.48
C GLN A 118 15.72 2.37 -6.00
N ILE A 119 15.92 1.62 -4.91
CA ILE A 119 17.26 1.21 -4.45
C ILE A 119 17.93 0.32 -5.49
N SER A 120 17.24 -0.71 -5.97
CA SER A 120 17.76 -1.62 -7.01
C SER A 120 18.08 -0.87 -8.30
N PHE A 121 17.24 0.11 -8.66
CA PHE A 121 17.46 0.95 -9.82
C PHE A 121 18.72 1.81 -9.67
N SER A 122 18.96 2.38 -8.49
CA SER A 122 20.18 3.15 -8.21
C SER A 122 21.43 2.29 -8.41
N ILE A 123 21.41 1.04 -7.95
CA ILE A 123 22.52 0.09 -8.11
C ILE A 123 22.76 -0.22 -9.61
N VAL A 124 21.69 -0.48 -10.35
CA VAL A 124 21.78 -0.75 -11.79
C VAL A 124 22.29 0.46 -12.57
N LEU A 125 21.88 1.68 -12.21
CA LEU A 125 22.39 2.91 -12.84
C LEU A 125 23.90 3.08 -12.63
N VAL A 126 24.39 2.88 -11.41
CA VAL A 126 25.85 2.92 -11.14
C VAL A 126 26.59 1.85 -11.95
N LYS A 127 25.98 0.69 -12.16
CA LYS A 127 26.61 -0.44 -12.87
C LYS A 127 26.63 -0.27 -14.39
N LEU A 128 25.57 0.26 -14.98
CA LEU A 128 25.35 0.26 -16.43
C LEU A 128 25.62 1.62 -17.10
N THR A 129 25.87 2.67 -16.32
CA THR A 129 26.11 4.01 -16.84
C THR A 129 27.35 4.62 -16.20
N ASP A 130 27.95 5.61 -16.86
CA ASP A 130 29.05 6.40 -16.30
C ASP A 130 28.56 7.47 -15.32
N TRP A 131 27.32 7.36 -14.82
CA TRP A 131 26.78 8.33 -13.88
C TRP A 131 27.52 8.20 -12.53
N GLY A 132 27.98 9.33 -12.02
CA GLY A 132 28.49 9.39 -10.65
C GLY A 132 27.41 8.99 -9.64
N GLN A 133 27.82 8.44 -8.51
CA GLN A 133 26.93 7.93 -7.44
C GLN A 133 25.83 8.92 -7.03
N THR A 134 26.16 10.21 -6.94
CA THR A 134 25.17 11.25 -6.61
C THR A 134 24.03 11.31 -7.63
N ALA A 135 24.34 11.28 -8.93
CA ALA A 135 23.32 11.32 -9.98
C ALA A 135 22.50 10.02 -9.99
N ALA A 136 23.17 8.88 -9.87
CA ALA A 136 22.54 7.56 -9.83
C ALA A 136 21.61 7.35 -8.61
N CYS A 137 21.84 8.05 -7.49
CA CYS A 137 20.93 8.04 -6.33
C CYS A 137 19.84 9.12 -6.42
N CYS A 138 20.18 10.34 -6.86
CA CYS A 138 19.21 11.44 -6.96
C CYS A 138 18.10 11.14 -7.97
N PHE A 139 18.41 10.43 -9.06
CA PHE A 139 17.43 10.15 -10.11
C PHE A 139 16.30 9.21 -9.62
N PRO A 140 16.57 8.04 -9.02
CA PRO A 140 15.53 7.20 -8.43
C PRO A 140 14.82 7.87 -7.24
N LEU A 141 15.51 8.69 -6.43
CA LEU A 141 14.84 9.50 -5.40
C LEU A 141 13.86 10.52 -5.99
N SER A 142 14.16 11.09 -7.16
CA SER A 142 13.24 11.98 -7.89
C SER A 142 11.99 11.24 -8.35
N ILE A 143 12.16 10.00 -8.83
CA ILE A 143 11.03 9.13 -9.21
C ILE A 143 10.20 8.81 -7.97
N LEU A 144 10.83 8.41 -6.86
CA LEU A 144 10.13 8.12 -5.60
C LEU A 144 9.34 9.33 -5.09
N ALA A 145 9.92 10.53 -5.18
CA ALA A 145 9.25 11.77 -4.80
C ALA A 145 8.02 12.03 -5.67
N MET A 146 8.14 11.84 -6.99
CA MET A 146 7.03 11.95 -7.94
C MET A 146 5.93 10.93 -7.63
N GLU A 147 6.29 9.66 -7.41
CA GLU A 147 5.35 8.59 -7.05
C GLU A 147 4.60 8.90 -5.75
N LEU A 148 5.30 9.40 -4.72
CA LEU A 148 4.70 9.72 -3.44
C LEU A 148 3.73 10.91 -3.54
N ILE A 149 4.11 11.97 -4.26
CA ILE A 149 3.25 13.14 -4.49
C ILE A 149 2.02 12.75 -5.31
N LEU A 150 2.21 12.01 -6.40
CA LEU A 150 1.12 11.54 -7.25
C LEU A 150 0.17 10.64 -6.45
N TYR A 151 0.72 9.67 -5.71
CA TYR A 151 -0.08 8.80 -4.85
C TYR A 151 -0.87 9.60 -3.82
N PHE A 152 -0.27 10.59 -3.16
CA PHE A 152 -0.97 11.43 -2.17
C PHE A 152 -2.17 12.18 -2.78
N ILE A 153 -2.00 12.76 -3.97
CA ILE A 153 -3.08 13.45 -4.69
C ILE A 153 -4.18 12.45 -5.04
N LEU A 154 -3.82 11.30 -5.62
CA LEU A 154 -4.76 10.26 -6.00
C LEU A 154 -5.50 9.71 -4.77
N ASP A 155 -4.79 9.44 -3.69
CA ASP A 155 -5.30 8.86 -2.45
C ASP A 155 -6.30 9.78 -1.73
N LEU A 156 -6.04 11.09 -1.73
CA LEU A 156 -6.93 12.06 -1.08
C LEU A 156 -8.09 12.53 -1.95
N ILE A 157 -7.94 12.54 -3.27
CA ILE A 157 -8.93 13.18 -4.16
C ILE A 157 -9.67 12.15 -4.99
N VAL A 158 -8.95 11.33 -5.76
CA VAL A 158 -9.54 10.49 -6.81
C VAL A 158 -10.01 9.14 -6.27
N PHE A 159 -9.19 8.52 -5.44
CA PHE A 159 -9.34 7.16 -4.94
C PHE A 159 -9.76 7.07 -3.49
N ASP A 160 -10.08 8.19 -2.83
CA ASP A 160 -10.50 8.22 -1.41
C ASP A 160 -11.57 7.16 -1.10
N LYS A 161 -12.57 6.98 -1.96
CA LYS A 161 -13.62 5.95 -1.80
C LYS A 161 -13.11 4.50 -1.72
N TYR A 162 -11.89 4.23 -2.17
CA TYR A 162 -11.21 2.93 -2.12
C TYR A 162 -10.11 2.91 -1.05
N THR A 163 -9.34 3.99 -0.93
CA THR A 163 -8.10 4.05 -0.16
C THR A 163 -8.23 4.82 1.16
N ARG A 164 -9.43 5.27 1.55
CA ARG A 164 -9.66 6.01 2.81
C ARG A 164 -9.09 5.31 4.04
N TYR A 165 -9.16 3.98 4.07
CA TYR A 165 -8.67 3.16 5.17
C TYR A 165 -7.27 2.58 4.94
N THR A 166 -6.58 3.00 3.87
CA THR A 166 -5.19 2.61 3.58
C THR A 166 -4.25 3.64 4.17
N PHE A 167 -3.62 3.31 5.29
CA PHE A 167 -2.72 4.20 6.03
C PHE A 167 -1.26 3.77 5.95
N THR A 168 -0.99 2.47 5.89
CA THR A 168 0.36 1.92 6.01
C THR A 168 1.35 2.39 4.95
N THR A 169 0.88 2.87 3.80
CA THR A 169 1.74 3.45 2.76
C THR A 169 2.68 4.52 3.33
N TYR A 170 2.17 5.52 4.05
CA TYR A 170 3.02 6.63 4.50
C TYR A 170 3.99 6.23 5.62
N PRO A 171 3.58 5.51 6.69
CA PRO A 171 4.51 4.96 7.68
C PRO A 171 5.58 4.06 7.07
N THR A 172 5.25 3.25 6.06
CA THR A 172 6.24 2.41 5.37
C THR A 172 7.20 3.23 4.53
N ALA A 173 6.73 4.27 3.84
CA ALA A 173 7.60 5.22 3.13
C ALA A 173 8.57 5.93 4.08
N ILE A 174 8.07 6.43 5.21
CA ILE A 174 8.86 7.03 6.29
C ILE A 174 9.92 6.05 6.79
N TRP A 175 9.51 4.82 7.11
CA TRP A 175 10.43 3.79 7.60
C TRP A 175 11.51 3.42 6.58
N GLY A 176 11.16 3.26 5.30
CA GLY A 176 12.11 2.98 4.23
C GLY A 176 13.13 4.12 4.03
N LEU A 177 12.67 5.37 4.07
CA LEU A 177 13.55 6.54 3.97
C LEU A 177 14.48 6.66 5.19
N ILE A 178 13.98 6.38 6.40
CA ILE A 178 14.82 6.29 7.61
C ILE A 178 15.87 5.20 7.43
N ALA A 179 15.51 4.02 6.94
CA ALA A 179 16.46 2.93 6.73
C ALA A 179 17.56 3.30 5.71
N ILE A 180 17.20 4.00 4.63
CA ILE A 180 18.17 4.52 3.65
C ILE A 180 19.15 5.48 4.32
N LEU A 181 18.63 6.44 5.10
CA LEU A 181 19.45 7.44 5.80
C LEU A 181 20.36 6.79 6.84
N VAL A 182 19.82 5.97 7.74
CA VAL A 182 20.60 5.33 8.82
C VAL A 182 21.72 4.45 8.27
N LYS A 183 21.48 3.72 7.18
CA LYS A 183 22.48 2.79 6.63
C LYS A 183 23.57 3.47 5.83
N ASN A 184 23.30 4.63 5.22
CA ASN A 184 24.19 5.24 4.23
C ASN A 184 24.56 6.69 4.55
N PHE A 185 24.26 7.21 5.75
CA PHE A 185 24.38 8.65 6.03
C PHE A 185 25.80 9.19 5.78
N GLU A 186 25.91 10.05 4.78
CA GLU A 186 27.09 10.87 4.52
C GLU A 186 26.70 12.35 4.61
N LYS A 187 27.37 13.06 5.51
CA LYS A 187 27.09 14.48 5.75
C LYS A 187 27.30 15.28 4.45
N ASP A 188 26.41 16.24 4.20
CA ASP A 188 26.50 17.22 3.11
C ASP A 188 26.46 16.63 1.68
N ARG A 189 25.99 15.39 1.52
CA ARG A 189 25.73 14.80 0.19
C ARG A 189 24.35 15.20 -0.37
N PRO A 190 24.25 15.61 -1.65
CA PRO A 190 22.97 16.06 -2.22
C PRO A 190 21.83 15.04 -2.13
N HIS A 191 22.11 13.76 -2.41
CA HIS A 191 21.11 12.70 -2.33
C HIS A 191 20.64 12.41 -0.90
N MET A 192 21.48 12.70 0.12
CA MET A 192 21.10 12.60 1.53
C MET A 192 20.19 13.75 1.96
N ILE A 193 20.52 14.98 1.57
CA ILE A 193 19.66 16.16 1.79
C ILE A 193 18.30 15.93 1.13
N PHE A 194 18.29 15.37 -0.09
CA PHE A 194 17.06 15.05 -0.79
C PHE A 194 16.25 13.97 -0.07
N ALA A 195 16.87 12.88 0.38
CA ALA A 195 16.19 11.84 1.16
C ALA A 195 15.58 12.39 2.48
N ILE A 196 16.27 13.30 3.16
CA ILE A 196 15.74 14.01 4.36
C ILE A 196 14.53 14.86 3.99
N ALA A 197 14.61 15.66 2.92
CA ALA A 197 13.50 16.48 2.48
C ALA A 197 12.26 15.61 2.15
N LEU A 198 12.46 14.50 1.44
CA LEU A 198 11.40 13.56 1.11
C LEU A 198 10.81 12.88 2.36
N LEU A 199 11.63 12.57 3.36
CA LEU A 199 11.17 12.05 4.66
C LEU A 199 10.26 13.06 5.38
N CYS A 200 10.66 14.34 5.41
CA CYS A 200 9.82 15.41 5.97
C CYS A 200 8.50 15.52 5.22
N THR A 201 8.53 15.49 3.88
CA THR A 201 7.32 15.51 3.05
C THR A 201 6.41 14.31 3.34
N ALA A 202 6.96 13.10 3.39
CA ALA A 202 6.20 11.88 3.69
C ALA A 202 5.54 11.94 5.08
N THR A 203 6.22 12.55 6.06
CA THR A 203 5.70 12.75 7.42
C THR A 203 4.52 13.71 7.42
N ILE A 204 4.62 14.84 6.71
CA ILE A 204 3.52 15.80 6.57
C ILE A 204 2.33 15.14 5.86
N MET A 205 2.56 14.43 4.76
CA MET A 205 1.53 13.69 4.04
C MET A 205 0.82 12.67 4.93
N CYS A 206 1.55 11.93 5.76
CA CYS A 206 0.99 10.99 6.72
C CYS A 206 0.04 11.69 7.70
N ALA A 207 0.47 12.81 8.30
CA ALA A 207 -0.35 13.57 9.23
C ALA A 207 -1.63 14.09 8.55
N VAL A 208 -1.51 14.67 7.35
CA VAL A 208 -2.67 15.15 6.58
C VAL A 208 -3.62 14.00 6.24
N LYS A 209 -3.11 12.86 5.78
CA LYS A 209 -3.93 11.67 5.48
C LYS A 209 -4.74 11.24 6.70
N VAL A 210 -4.11 11.15 7.87
CA VAL A 210 -4.79 10.74 9.11
C VAL A 210 -5.89 11.74 9.46
N LEU A 211 -5.59 13.04 9.50
CA LEU A 211 -6.54 14.08 9.86
C LEU A 211 -7.75 14.13 8.90
N VAL A 212 -7.48 14.11 7.59
CA VAL A 212 -8.53 14.12 6.56
C VAL A 212 -9.39 12.86 6.64
N SER A 213 -8.78 11.69 6.83
CA SER A 213 -9.52 10.43 6.91
C SER A 213 -10.40 10.37 8.16
N ILE A 214 -9.91 10.84 9.33
CA ILE A 214 -10.71 10.94 10.55
C ILE A 214 -11.91 11.87 10.33
N ARG A 215 -11.67 13.07 9.75
CA ARG A 215 -12.75 14.02 9.44
C ARG A 215 -13.79 13.40 8.50
N ARG A 216 -13.36 12.77 7.42
CA ARG A 216 -14.26 12.14 6.43
C ARG A 216 -15.01 10.96 7.00
N CYS A 217 -14.43 10.18 7.91
CA CYS A 217 -15.16 9.10 8.60
C CYS A 217 -16.29 9.63 9.48
N LYS A 218 -16.17 10.84 10.04
CA LYS A 218 -17.23 11.48 10.82
C LYS A 218 -18.30 12.13 9.94
N VAL A 219 -17.88 12.86 8.90
CA VAL A 219 -18.78 13.69 8.09
C VAL A 219 -19.45 12.91 6.94
N ASP A 220 -18.76 11.93 6.37
CA ASP A 220 -19.23 11.17 5.21
C ASP A 220 -18.81 9.68 5.32
N PRO A 221 -19.35 8.91 6.27
CA PRO A 221 -18.95 7.51 6.47
C PRO A 221 -19.28 6.62 5.26
N LEU A 222 -18.31 5.82 4.79
CA LEU A 222 -18.47 4.94 3.61
C LEU A 222 -19.34 3.69 3.87
N ASP A 223 -19.63 3.39 5.13
CA ASP A 223 -20.36 2.20 5.59
C ASP A 223 -21.84 2.45 5.88
N VAL A 224 -22.30 3.69 5.74
CA VAL A 224 -23.70 4.08 5.96
C VAL A 224 -24.40 4.29 4.61
N LYS A 225 -25.68 3.90 4.49
CA LYS A 225 -26.47 4.17 3.27
C LYS A 225 -26.75 5.68 3.14
N PRO A 226 -26.85 6.24 1.92
CA PRO A 226 -27.14 7.66 1.73
C PRO A 226 -28.43 8.14 2.41
N VAL A 227 -29.47 7.29 2.43
CA VAL A 227 -30.75 7.59 3.13
C VAL A 227 -30.57 7.63 4.65
N ASP A 228 -29.73 6.76 5.20
CA ASP A 228 -29.45 6.71 6.64
C ASP A 228 -28.56 7.91 7.04
N GLN A 229 -27.61 8.33 6.20
CA GLN A 229 -26.81 9.55 6.39
C GLN A 229 -27.69 10.80 6.43
N MET A 230 -28.66 10.94 5.51
CA MET A 230 -29.55 12.11 5.48
C MET A 230 -30.35 12.27 6.78
N LYS A 231 -30.81 11.16 7.37
CA LYS A 231 -31.53 11.17 8.66
C LYS A 231 -30.62 11.61 9.82
N MET A 232 -29.37 11.13 9.87
CA MET A 232 -28.40 11.53 10.89
C MET A 232 -28.11 13.03 10.84
N THR A 233 -27.92 13.59 9.65
CA THR A 233 -27.65 15.02 9.48
C THR A 233 -28.82 15.92 9.88
N ILE A 234 -30.06 15.44 9.75
CA ILE A 234 -31.26 16.16 10.22
C ILE A 234 -31.30 16.17 11.75
N ILE A 235 -31.00 15.04 12.39
CA ILE A 235 -31.00 14.90 13.85
C ILE A 235 -29.91 15.76 14.50
N GLU A 236 -28.71 15.83 13.92
CA GLU A 236 -27.62 16.67 14.46
C GLU A 236 -27.91 18.19 14.37
N LYS A 237 -28.89 18.60 13.56
CA LYS A 237 -29.26 20.01 13.35
C LYS A 237 -30.54 20.44 14.09
N ALA A 238 -31.24 19.51 14.73
CA ALA A 238 -32.46 19.75 15.52
C ALA A 238 -32.11 19.89 17.00
#